data_AF-A0A1Z9PKZ0-F1
#
_entry.id   AF-A0A1Z9PKZ0-F1
#
_cell.length_a   1.000
_cell.length_b   1.000
_cell.length_c   1.000
_cell.angle_alpha   90.00
_cell.angle_beta   90.00
_cell.angle_gamma   90.00
#
_symmetry.space_group_name_H-M   'P 1'
#
loop_
_entity.id
_entity.type
_entity.pdbx_description
1 polymer ?
#
loop_
_entity_poly.entity_id
_entity_poly.type
_entity_poly.pdbx_seq_one_letter_code
_entity_poly.pdbx_strand_id
1 'polypeptide(L)' 'MSNVINLMPTEATADEVLEDCKGEFNHVLVLGWTEEDSLTAKATESMDLKEIIYLLEVFKHAIITAGHEVE' A
#
# COMPACT_ATOMS: atom_id res chain seq x y z
N MET A 1 1.11 15.25 10.89
CA MET A 1 1.43 13.81 10.81
C MET A 1 2.12 13.61 9.47
N SER A 2 3.39 13.22 9.49
CA SER A 2 4.12 12.99 8.23
C SER A 2 3.63 11.66 7.67
N ASN A 3 2.99 11.67 6.51
CA ASN A 3 2.65 10.44 5.79
C ASN A 3 3.94 9.95 5.14
N VAL A 4 4.74 9.20 5.89
CA VAL A 4 5.98 8.61 5.37
C VAL A 4 5.59 7.41 4.52
N ILE A 5 5.74 7.54 3.20
CA ILE A 5 5.68 6.39 2.31
C ILE A 5 7.09 5.84 2.20
N ASN A 6 7.30 4.63 2.71
CA ASN A 6 8.54 3.90 2.48
C ASN A 6 8.38 3.06 1.21
N LEU A 7 9.03 3.49 0.12
CA LEU A 7 9.12 2.69 -1.09
C LEU A 7 10.25 1.68 -0.91
N MET A 8 9.91 0.39 -0.86
CA MET A 8 10.90 -0.66 -0.73
C MET A 8 11.83 -0.70 -1.97
N PRO A 9 13.07 -1.20 -1.83
CA PRO A 9 14.00 -1.33 -2.96
C PRO A 9 13.37 -2.07 -4.13
N THR A 10 13.77 -1.74 -5.36
CA THR A 10 13.22 -2.36 -6.59
C THR A 10 13.38 -3.87 -6.68
N GLU A 11 14.28 -4.45 -5.88
CA GLU A 11 14.55 -5.89 -5.84
C GLU A 11 13.68 -6.65 -4.81
N ALA A 12 12.94 -5.94 -3.95
CA ALA A 12 12.10 -6.56 -2.94
C ALA A 12 10.93 -7.31 -3.60
N THR A 13 10.75 -8.56 -3.19
CA THR A 13 9.61 -9.39 -3.59
C THR A 13 8.35 -8.95 -2.87
N ALA A 14 7.17 -9.29 -3.42
CA ALA A 14 5.89 -8.99 -2.78
C ALA A 14 5.79 -9.62 -1.37
N ASP A 15 6.38 -10.81 -1.17
CA ASP A 15 6.37 -11.51 0.12
C ASP A 15 7.22 -10.80 1.17
N GLU A 16 8.39 -10.28 0.79
CA GLU A 16 9.24 -9.48 1.69
C GLU A 16 8.53 -8.19 2.13
N VAL A 17 7.85 -7.51 1.20
CA VAL A 17 7.03 -6.33 1.54
C VAL A 17 5.92 -6.70 2.52
N LEU A 18 5.22 -7.82 2.28
CA LEU A 18 4.14 -8.27 3.16
C LEU A 18 4.65 -8.68 4.55
N GLU A 19 5.85 -9.26 4.65
CA GLU A 19 6.48 -9.61 5.92
C GLU A 19 6.76 -8.37 6.77
N ASP A 20 7.33 -7.33 6.17
CA ASP A 20 7.63 -6.05 6.84
C ASP A 20 6.36 -5.33 7.34
N CYS A 21 5.21 -5.60 6.73
CA CYS A 21 3.93 -5.00 7.11
C CYS A 21 3.27 -5.69 8.33
N LYS A 22 3.77 -6.86 8.76
CA LYS A 22 3.10 -7.66 9.79
C LYS A 22 3.18 -6.99 11.17
N GLY A 23 2.01 -6.80 11.78
CA GLY A 23 1.90 -6.24 13.13
C GLY A 23 2.00 -4.71 13.21
N GLU A 24 2.32 -4.06 12.10
CA GLU A 24 2.53 -2.59 12.05
C GLU A 24 1.23 -1.82 11.74
N PHE A 25 0.24 -2.46 11.13
CA PHE A 25 -0.96 -1.78 10.62
C PHE A 25 -2.26 -2.26 11.28
N ASN A 26 -3.12 -1.30 11.63
CA ASN A 26 -4.48 -1.57 12.11
C ASN A 26 -5.45 -1.89 10.97
N HIS A 27 -5.24 -1.28 9.80
CA HIS A 27 -6.04 -1.45 8.59
C HIS A 27 -5.12 -1.54 7.39
N VAL A 28 -5.37 -2.50 6.51
CA VAL A 28 -4.52 -2.77 5.35
C VAL A 28 -5.39 -2.89 4.10
N LEU A 29 -4.94 -2.26 3.01
CA LEU A 29 -5.37 -2.52 1.65
C LEU A 29 -4.15 -2.98 0.85
N VAL A 30 -4.20 -4.22 0.37
CA VAL A 30 -3.20 -4.79 -0.54
C VAL A 30 -3.76 -4.74 -1.94
N LEU A 31 -3.00 -4.13 -2.85
CA LEU A 31 -3.23 -4.18 -4.29
C LEU A 31 -2.08 -4.94 -4.92
N GLY A 32 -2.37 -5.92 -5.77
CA GLY A 32 -1.33 -6.73 -6.40
C GLY A 32 -1.79 -7.39 -7.68
N TRP A 33 -0.83 -7.67 -8.55
CA TRP A 33 -1.02 -8.50 -9.74
C TRP A 33 -0.78 -9.96 -9.38
N THR A 34 -1.64 -10.85 -9.88
CA THR A 34 -1.41 -12.30 -9.78
C THR A 34 -0.56 -12.80 -10.92
N GLU A 35 -0.12 -14.06 -10.84
CA GLU A 35 0.57 -14.76 -11.93
C GLU A 35 -0.27 -14.85 -13.23
N GLU A 36 -1.59 -14.64 -13.13
CA GLU A 36 -2.53 -14.64 -14.26
C GLU A 36 -2.73 -13.24 -14.87
N ASP A 37 -1.85 -12.27 -14.58
CA ASP A 37 -1.97 -10.87 -15.00
C ASP A 37 -3.32 -10.23 -14.60
N SER A 38 -3.88 -10.66 -13.46
CA SER A 38 -5.11 -10.09 -12.91
C SER A 38 -4.80 -9.14 -11.76
N LEU A 39 -5.36 -7.94 -11.82
CA LEU A 39 -5.29 -6.98 -10.71
C LEU A 39 -6.28 -7.42 -9.64
N THR A 40 -5.77 -7.76 -8.46
CA THR A 40 -6.57 -8.16 -7.32
C THR A 40 -6.34 -7.22 -6.14
N ALA A 41 -7.35 -7.09 -5.30
CA ALA A 41 -7.31 -6.30 -4.08
C ALA A 41 -7.79 -7.13 -2.90
N LYS A 42 -7.15 -6.95 -1.75
CA LYS A 42 -7.59 -7.49 -0.46
C LYS A 42 -7.54 -6.39 0.58
N ALA A 43 -8.59 -6.26 1.38
CA ALA A 43 -8.65 -5.29 2.47
C ALA A 43 -9.00 -6.00 3.78
N THR A 44 -8.66 -5.38 4.92
CA THR A 44 -9.14 -5.83 6.23
C THR A 44 -10.67 -5.89 6.22
N GLU A 45 -11.25 -7.02 6.67
CA GLU A 45 -12.69 -7.30 6.58
C GLU A 45 -13.58 -6.21 7.20
N SER A 46 -13.06 -5.52 8.22
CA SER A 46 -13.78 -4.44 8.91
C SER A 46 -13.88 -3.13 8.13
N MET A 47 -13.23 -3.01 6.97
CA MET A 47 -13.24 -1.76 6.19
C MET A 47 -14.46 -1.66 5.29
N ASP A 48 -15.18 -0.55 5.39
CA ASP A 48 -16.22 -0.22 4.44
C ASP A 48 -15.65 0.32 3.11
N LEU A 49 -16.47 0.37 2.07
CA LEU A 49 -16.05 0.84 0.74
C LEU A 49 -15.51 2.29 0.76
N LYS A 50 -16.03 3.13 1.65
CA LYS A 50 -15.63 4.55 1.75
C LYS A 50 -14.25 4.67 2.38
N GLU A 51 -13.96 3.86 3.39
CA GLU A 51 -12.66 3.75 4.04
C GLU A 51 -11.60 3.24 3.07
N ILE A 52 -11.94 2.27 2.21
CA ILE A 52 -11.06 1.79 1.14
C ILE A 52 -10.74 2.92 0.15
N ILE A 53 -11.77 3.63 -0.34
CA ILE A 53 -11.59 4.76 -1.27
C ILE A 53 -10.75 5.87 -0.62
N TYR A 54 -11.01 6.18 0.64
CA TYR A 54 -10.25 7.18 1.38
C TYR A 54 -8.78 6.79 1.52
N LEU A 55 -8.49 5.54 1.87
CA LEU A 55 -7.12 5.05 1.99
C LEU A 55 -6.36 5.14 0.67
N LEU A 56 -7.02 4.82 -0.45
CA LEU A 56 -6.45 5.00 -1.80
C LEU A 56 -6.15 6.46 -2.11
N GLU A 57 -7.05 7.38 -1.78
CA GLU A 57 -6.87 8.80 -2.03
C GLU A 57 -5.71 9.38 -1.20
N VAL A 58 -5.63 9.00 0.07
CA VAL A 58 -4.53 9.39 0.97
C VAL A 58 -3.20 8.84 0.45
N PHE A 59 -3.15 7.57 0.07
CA PHE A 59 -1.95 6.94 -0.48
C PHE A 59 -1.48 7.63 -1.77
N LYS A 60 -2.39 7.84 -2.72
CA LYS A 60 -2.10 8.55 -3.97
C LYS A 60 -1.60 9.98 -3.72
N HIS A 61 -2.28 10.71 -2.84
CA HIS A 61 -1.88 12.06 -2.47
C HIS A 61 -0.50 12.08 -1.82
N ALA A 62 -0.21 11.12 -0.94
CA ALA A 62 1.09 11.00 -0.29
C ALA A 62 2.19 10.64 -1.29
N ILE A 63 1.96 9.78 -2.30
CA ILE A 63 2.93 9.52 -3.38
C ILE A 63 3.22 10.81 -4.15
N ILE A 64 2.19 11.52 -4.59
CA ILE A 64 2.34 12.75 -5.39
C ILE A 64 3.10 13.81 -4.58
N THR A 65 2.82 13.91 -3.28
CA THR A 65 3.46 14.88 -2.38
C THR A 65 4.88 14.48 -2.01
N ALA A 66 5.14 13.17 -1.85
CA ALA A 66 6.47 12.62 -1.58
C ALA A 66 7.36 12.56 -2.83
N GLY A 67 6.82 12.82 -4.03
CA GLY A 67 7.48 12.77 -5.33
C GLY A 67 8.63 13.77 -5.56
N HIS A 68 9.37 14.17 -4.51
CA HIS A 68 10.52 15.06 -4.56
C HIS A 68 11.77 14.58 -3.81
N GLU A 69 11.79 13.36 -3.26
CA GLU A 69 13.03 12.74 -2.75
C GLU A 69 13.11 11.27 -3.22
N VAL A 70 13.40 11.09 -4.51
CA VAL A 70 13.98 9.84 -5.03
C VAL A 70 15.41 10.22 -5.44
N GLU A 71 16.36 10.07 -4.52
CA GLU A 71 17.80 9.97 -4.85
C GLU A 71 18.20 8.50 -5.01
#